data_AF-A0A397UMF5-F1
#
_entry.id   AF-A0A397UMF5-F1
#
_cell.length_a   1.000
_cell.length_b   1.000
_cell.length_c   1.000
_cell.angle_alpha   90.00
_cell.angle_beta   90.00
_cell.angle_gamma   90.00
#
_symmetry.space_group_name_H-M   'P 1'
#
loop_
_entity.id
_entity.type
_entity.pdbx_description
1 polymer ?
#
loop_
_entity_poly.entity_id
_entity_poly.type
_entity_poly.pdbx_seq_one_letter_code
_entity_poly.pdbx_strand_id
1 'polypeptide(L)'
;MALSRNFGGTDQMDDLCQRYFNEVINAFYGHPINKPIKYSVENLIKANLEDKNAHHLITMDKELTDTDSKFDMDMDLEPVVIYGSQFPNDLMAIINIMCVEAGRLLILIDLDTIYESNYITVGKEGNQTYYTRVMLGAYSNPMVYVHKNFQCILVLDEKDVDISDPPLINRFEKQKLSINDIMDDNMKRLVEELEKWSNQIGVITESEFNEKDIFVGIRSLQYEIEFL
;
A
#
# COMPACT_ATOMS: atom_id res chain seq x y z
N MET A 1 -15.84 3.21 -7.99
CA MET A 1 -14.86 2.18 -7.59
C MET A 1 -13.74 2.02 -8.61
N ALA A 2 -13.99 1.64 -9.87
CA ALA A 2 -12.91 1.44 -10.86
C ALA A 2 -11.98 2.66 -11.02
N LEU A 3 -12.54 3.88 -11.12
CA LEU A 3 -11.73 5.12 -11.14
C LEU A 3 -10.93 5.32 -9.85
N SER A 4 -11.59 5.20 -8.69
CA SER A 4 -10.96 5.30 -7.36
C SER A 4 -9.83 4.29 -7.14
N ARG A 5 -9.96 3.08 -7.71
CA ARG A 5 -8.90 2.07 -7.71
C ARG A 5 -7.73 2.48 -8.60
N ASN A 6 -7.98 2.78 -9.87
CA ASN A 6 -6.91 3.02 -10.85
C ASN A 6 -6.18 4.37 -10.70
N PHE A 7 -6.82 5.38 -10.12
CA PHE A 7 -6.26 6.72 -9.93
C PHE A 7 -6.16 7.11 -8.45
N GLY A 8 -6.12 6.11 -7.55
CA GLY A 8 -5.85 6.33 -6.13
C GLY A 8 -4.40 6.77 -5.87
N GLY A 9 -4.06 6.94 -4.59
CA GLY A 9 -2.71 7.35 -4.17
C GLY A 9 -2.48 8.86 -4.12
N THR A 10 -3.55 9.66 -4.14
CA THR A 10 -3.48 11.11 -3.96
C THR A 10 -4.69 11.63 -3.18
N ASP A 11 -4.46 12.65 -2.35
CA ASP A 11 -5.51 13.30 -1.56
C ASP A 11 -6.47 14.14 -2.42
N GLN A 12 -6.11 14.41 -3.68
CA GLN A 12 -6.87 15.25 -4.61
C GLN A 12 -7.77 14.45 -5.57
N MET A 13 -7.99 13.17 -5.29
CA MET A 13 -8.67 12.27 -6.22
C MET A 13 -10.09 12.72 -6.57
N ASP A 14 -10.86 13.22 -5.59
CA ASP A 14 -12.23 13.70 -5.82
C ASP A 14 -12.24 14.88 -6.82
N ASP A 15 -11.33 15.83 -6.65
CA ASP A 15 -11.18 17.00 -7.52
C ASP A 15 -10.70 16.61 -8.92
N LEU A 16 -9.72 15.70 -9.02
CA LEU A 16 -9.21 15.20 -10.29
C LEU A 16 -10.28 14.41 -11.06
N CYS A 17 -11.04 13.56 -10.37
CA CYS A 17 -12.18 12.85 -10.97
C CYS A 17 -13.22 13.82 -11.51
N GLN A 18 -13.60 14.82 -10.71
CA GLN A 18 -14.58 15.81 -11.14
C GLN A 18 -14.05 16.66 -12.30
N ARG A 19 -12.77 16.98 -12.32
CA ARG A 19 -12.17 17.81 -13.37
C ARG A 19 -12.03 17.07 -14.70
N TYR A 20 -11.57 15.82 -14.68
CA TYR A 20 -11.19 15.09 -15.91
C TYR A 20 -12.22 14.05 -16.35
N PHE A 21 -13.00 13.48 -15.43
CA PHE A 21 -13.90 12.37 -15.72
C PHE A 21 -15.38 12.70 -15.60
N ASN A 22 -15.76 13.92 -15.19
CA ASN A 22 -17.16 14.28 -15.00
C ASN A 22 -18.03 14.09 -16.26
N GLU A 23 -17.52 14.43 -17.45
CA GLU A 23 -18.27 14.18 -18.70
C GLU A 23 -18.48 12.68 -18.96
N VAL A 24 -17.44 11.86 -18.76
CA VAL A 24 -17.50 10.40 -18.95
C VAL A 24 -18.47 9.77 -17.94
N ILE A 25 -18.40 10.20 -16.68
CA ILE A 25 -19.29 9.75 -15.62
C ILE A 25 -20.73 10.12 -15.95
N ASN A 26 -21.00 11.37 -16.31
CA ASN A 26 -22.36 11.83 -16.62
C ASN A 26 -22.94 11.11 -17.86
N ALA A 27 -22.11 10.82 -18.86
CA ALA A 27 -22.51 10.02 -20.01
C ALA A 27 -22.85 8.57 -19.61
N PHE A 28 -22.09 7.96 -18.71
CA PHE A 28 -22.31 6.58 -18.26
C PHE A 28 -23.57 6.44 -17.40
N TYR A 29 -23.83 7.40 -16.51
CA TYR A 29 -24.98 7.36 -15.59
C TYR A 29 -26.23 8.06 -16.15
N GLY A 30 -26.12 8.79 -17.27
CA GLY A 30 -27.25 9.49 -17.92
C GLY A 30 -27.78 10.71 -17.15
N HIS A 31 -27.13 11.14 -16.08
CA HIS A 31 -27.50 12.29 -15.27
C HIS A 31 -26.30 12.82 -14.47
N PRO A 32 -26.27 14.12 -14.10
CA PRO A 32 -25.23 14.69 -13.27
C PRO A 32 -25.19 14.05 -11.90
N ILE A 33 -24.02 13.55 -11.49
CA ILE A 33 -23.82 13.08 -10.13
C ILE A 33 -23.56 14.30 -9.22
N ASN A 34 -24.52 14.62 -8.35
CA ASN A 34 -24.43 15.78 -7.46
C ASN A 34 -23.45 15.61 -6.28
N LYS A 35 -23.01 14.38 -5.99
CA LYS A 35 -22.02 14.08 -4.95
C LYS A 35 -21.06 12.96 -5.40
N PRO A 36 -19.74 13.15 -5.32
CA PRO A 36 -18.80 12.09 -5.64
C PRO A 36 -19.04 10.89 -4.72
N ILE A 37 -19.07 9.69 -5.31
CA ILE A 37 -19.18 8.44 -4.55
C ILE A 37 -17.81 8.17 -3.93
N LYS A 38 -17.69 8.42 -2.63
CA LYS A 38 -16.46 8.19 -1.87
C LYS A 38 -16.42 6.76 -1.34
N TYR A 39 -15.29 6.10 -1.52
CA TYR A 39 -14.98 4.79 -0.97
C TYR A 39 -13.85 4.97 0.04
N SER A 40 -13.90 4.25 1.17
CA SER A 40 -12.75 4.20 2.07
C SER A 40 -11.58 3.48 1.39
N VAL A 41 -10.36 3.84 1.76
CA VAL A 41 -9.14 3.20 1.24
C VAL A 41 -9.16 1.71 1.54
N GLU A 42 -9.63 1.31 2.73
CA GLU A 42 -9.81 -0.10 3.12
C GLU A 42 -10.71 -0.87 2.13
N ASN A 43 -11.83 -0.27 1.71
CA ASN A 43 -12.72 -0.90 0.73
C ASN A 43 -12.08 -1.02 -0.65
N LEU A 44 -11.24 -0.05 -1.04
CA LEU A 44 -10.51 -0.11 -2.30
C LEU A 44 -9.44 -1.21 -2.27
N ILE A 45 -8.69 -1.32 -1.19
CA ILE A 45 -7.70 -2.39 -0.97
C ILE A 45 -8.39 -3.76 -0.98
N LYS A 46 -9.48 -3.92 -0.22
CA LYS A 46 -10.24 -5.17 -0.20
C LYS A 46 -10.76 -5.55 -1.58
N ALA A 47 -11.33 -4.59 -2.32
CA ALA A 47 -11.81 -4.81 -3.68
C ALA A 47 -10.69 -5.10 -4.69
N ASN A 48 -9.44 -4.68 -4.43
CA ASN A 48 -8.28 -5.06 -5.22
C ASN A 48 -7.90 -6.53 -4.93
N LEU A 49 -7.81 -6.90 -3.66
CA LEU A 49 -7.41 -8.24 -3.24
C LEU A 49 -8.43 -9.33 -3.66
N GLU A 50 -9.73 -9.03 -3.67
CA GLU A 50 -10.77 -9.95 -4.16
C GLU A 50 -10.78 -10.11 -5.69
N ASP A 51 -10.18 -9.16 -6.43
CA ASP A 51 -10.17 -9.12 -7.89
C ASP A 51 -8.93 -9.83 -8.46
N LYS A 52 -9.14 -11.03 -8.98
CA LYS A 52 -8.07 -11.89 -9.53
C LYS A 52 -7.35 -11.30 -10.75
N ASN A 53 -7.94 -10.29 -11.40
CA ASN A 53 -7.33 -9.62 -12.54
C ASN A 53 -6.79 -8.24 -12.18
N ALA A 54 -6.85 -7.86 -10.91
CA ALA A 54 -6.29 -6.60 -10.44
C ALA A 54 -4.78 -6.56 -10.64
N HIS A 55 -4.26 -5.35 -10.87
CA HIS A 55 -2.85 -5.10 -10.71
C HIS A 55 -2.43 -5.32 -9.26
N HIS A 56 -1.15 -5.61 -9.06
CA HIS A 56 -0.52 -5.54 -7.74
C HIS A 56 -0.72 -4.16 -7.11
N LEU A 57 -0.58 -4.08 -5.80
CA LEU A 57 -0.95 -2.91 -5.02
C LEU A 57 0.30 -2.24 -4.43
N ILE A 58 0.37 -0.92 -4.49
CA ILE A 58 1.26 -0.09 -3.66
C ILE A 58 0.42 0.57 -2.58
N THR A 59 0.89 0.50 -1.34
CA THR A 59 0.31 1.22 -0.22
C THR A 59 1.34 2.14 0.41
N MET A 60 0.97 3.40 0.61
CA MET A 60 1.88 4.46 1.07
C MET A 60 1.85 4.66 2.60
N ASP A 61 1.87 3.56 3.37
CA ASP A 61 1.91 3.62 4.84
C ASP A 61 2.44 2.30 5.41
N LYS A 62 3.44 2.40 6.29
CA LYS A 62 4.08 1.27 7.00
C LYS A 62 3.18 0.66 8.07
N GLU A 63 2.11 1.33 8.49
CA GLU A 63 1.20 0.82 9.51
C GLU A 63 0.28 -0.31 9.01
N LEU A 64 0.27 -0.57 7.69
CA LEU A 64 -0.35 -1.78 7.12
C LEU A 64 0.41 -3.06 7.45
N THR A 65 1.61 -2.98 8.01
CA THR A 65 2.47 -4.16 8.19
C THR A 65 2.08 -5.00 9.40
N ASP A 66 1.36 -4.42 10.36
CA ASP A 66 0.82 -5.11 11.55
C ASP A 66 -0.59 -5.70 11.30
N THR A 67 -1.00 -5.85 10.03
CA THR A 67 -2.40 -6.15 9.65
C THR A 67 -2.75 -7.63 9.48
N ASP A 68 -2.00 -8.54 10.10
CA ASP A 68 -2.39 -9.97 10.21
C ASP A 68 -3.87 -10.15 10.62
N SER A 69 -4.47 -9.17 11.32
CA SER A 69 -5.88 -9.17 11.72
C SER A 69 -6.83 -8.23 10.96
N LYS A 70 -6.38 -7.30 10.10
CA LYS A 70 -7.31 -6.31 9.47
C LYS A 70 -7.89 -6.77 8.14
N PHE A 71 -7.15 -7.60 7.40
CA PHE A 71 -7.64 -8.23 6.19
C PHE A 71 -8.05 -9.66 6.53
N ASP A 72 -9.15 -9.80 7.30
CA ASP A 72 -9.85 -11.09 7.48
C ASP A 72 -10.41 -11.51 6.12
N MET A 73 -9.50 -12.02 5.29
CA MET A 73 -9.72 -12.38 3.90
C MET A 73 -9.73 -13.89 3.84
N ASP A 74 -10.71 -14.43 3.12
CA ASP A 74 -10.84 -15.85 2.83
C ASP A 74 -9.79 -16.25 1.79
N MET A 75 -8.52 -16.11 2.18
CA MET A 75 -7.36 -16.46 1.39
C MET A 75 -7.05 -17.94 1.65
N ASP A 76 -7.00 -18.73 0.58
CA ASP A 76 -6.64 -20.16 0.66
C ASP A 76 -5.27 -20.38 1.34
N LEU A 77 -4.40 -19.36 1.34
CA LEU A 77 -3.05 -19.38 1.91
C LEU A 77 -2.77 -18.09 2.68
N GLU A 78 -2.18 -18.22 3.87
CA GLU A 78 -1.72 -17.09 4.69
C GLU A 78 -0.71 -16.22 3.91
N PRO A 79 -0.80 -14.88 4.03
CA PRO A 79 0.14 -13.97 3.41
C PRO A 79 1.56 -14.16 3.97
N VAL A 80 2.56 -13.86 3.14
CA VAL A 80 3.97 -13.84 3.55
C VAL A 80 4.44 -12.40 3.57
N VAL A 81 4.85 -11.93 4.76
CA VAL A 81 5.42 -10.60 4.95
C VAL A 81 6.94 -10.66 4.88
N ILE A 82 7.53 -9.80 4.06
CA ILE A 82 8.96 -9.68 3.85
C ILE A 82 9.36 -8.22 4.09
N TYR A 83 10.26 -8.04 5.05
CA TYR A 83 10.95 -6.78 5.27
C TYR A 83 12.21 -6.72 4.43
N GLY A 84 12.44 -5.56 3.82
CA GLY A 84 13.65 -5.28 3.10
C GLY A 84 14.86 -5.41 4.00
N SER A 85 15.78 -6.26 3.58
CA SER A 85 17.03 -6.40 4.30
C SER A 85 17.99 -5.31 3.89
N GLN A 86 18.55 -4.63 4.88
CA GLN A 86 19.68 -3.73 4.71
C GLN A 86 21.02 -4.50 4.64
N PHE A 87 21.01 -5.83 4.77
CA PHE A 87 22.20 -6.65 4.78
C PHE A 87 22.56 -7.19 3.38
N PRO A 88 23.84 -7.12 2.98
CA PRO A 88 24.27 -7.67 1.70
C PRO A 88 24.20 -9.20 1.70
N ASN A 89 23.64 -9.77 0.62
CA ASN A 89 23.49 -11.21 0.32
C ASN A 89 22.26 -11.94 0.89
N ASP A 90 21.21 -11.22 1.29
CA ASP A 90 20.01 -11.88 1.81
C ASP A 90 19.22 -12.67 0.76
N LEU A 91 18.71 -13.82 1.19
CA LEU A 91 18.04 -14.83 0.35
C LEU A 91 16.58 -14.47 -0.01
N MET A 92 16.19 -13.20 0.12
CA MET A 92 14.80 -12.73 -0.05
C MET A 92 14.22 -13.10 -1.41
N ALA A 93 15.06 -13.08 -2.45
CA ALA A 93 14.64 -13.47 -3.79
C ALA A 93 14.19 -14.94 -3.88
N ILE A 94 14.69 -15.85 -3.03
CA ILE A 94 14.21 -17.24 -3.00
C ILE A 94 12.79 -17.31 -2.43
N ILE A 95 12.52 -16.58 -1.34
CA ILE A 95 11.19 -16.54 -0.73
C ILE A 95 10.18 -15.91 -1.70
N ASN A 96 10.58 -14.86 -2.42
CA ASN A 96 9.76 -14.24 -3.46
C ASN A 96 9.36 -15.25 -4.53
N ILE A 97 10.32 -16.05 -5.04
CA ILE A 97 10.05 -17.09 -6.04
C ILE A 97 9.05 -18.12 -5.51
N MET A 98 9.25 -18.60 -4.27
CA MET A 98 8.34 -19.57 -3.66
C MET A 98 6.91 -19.02 -3.54
N CYS A 99 6.74 -17.74 -3.21
CA CYS A 99 5.41 -17.12 -3.11
C CYS A 99 4.77 -16.94 -4.49
N VAL A 100 5.53 -16.54 -5.50
CA VAL A 100 5.08 -16.38 -6.90
C VAL A 100 4.58 -17.73 -7.46
N GLU A 101 5.33 -18.81 -7.26
CA GLU A 101 4.97 -20.14 -7.76
C GLU A 101 3.79 -20.76 -6.99
N ALA A 102 3.71 -20.53 -5.68
CA ALA A 102 2.63 -21.05 -4.84
C ALA A 102 1.33 -20.21 -4.95
N GLY A 103 1.40 -19.00 -5.49
CA GLY A 103 0.27 -18.08 -5.53
C GLY A 103 -0.12 -17.52 -4.17
N ARG A 104 0.85 -17.35 -3.28
CA ARG A 104 0.65 -16.72 -1.97
C ARG A 104 0.68 -15.21 -2.10
N LEU A 105 -0.15 -14.52 -1.33
CA LEU A 105 -0.06 -13.07 -1.20
C LEU A 105 1.28 -12.71 -0.56
N LEU A 106 2.04 -11.85 -1.25
CA LEU A 106 3.35 -11.39 -0.81
C LEU A 106 3.27 -9.91 -0.42
N ILE A 107 3.62 -9.59 0.83
CA ILE A 107 3.68 -8.21 1.33
C ILE A 107 5.15 -7.83 1.48
N LEU A 108 5.55 -6.77 0.80
CA LEU A 108 6.92 -6.33 0.67
C LEU A 108 7.07 -4.94 1.28
N ILE A 109 7.97 -4.79 2.24
CA ILE A 109 8.12 -3.56 3.03
C ILE A 109 9.54 -3.03 2.89
N ASP A 110 9.71 -1.74 2.66
CA ASP A 110 11.04 -1.07 2.68
C ASP A 110 12.06 -1.71 1.73
N LEU A 111 11.63 -1.96 0.49
CA LEU A 111 12.45 -2.65 -0.49
C LEU A 111 12.91 -1.71 -1.61
N ASP A 112 14.16 -1.29 -1.51
CA ASP A 112 14.88 -0.51 -2.53
C ASP A 112 15.06 -1.29 -3.85
N THR A 113 14.90 -2.61 -3.82
CA THR A 113 15.27 -3.47 -4.94
C THR A 113 14.28 -4.61 -5.10
N ILE A 114 13.04 -4.32 -5.49
CA ILE A 114 12.13 -5.40 -5.87
C ILE A 114 11.48 -5.26 -7.24
N TYR A 115 11.70 -6.36 -7.98
CA TYR A 115 10.85 -6.94 -9.01
C TYR A 115 10.63 -6.05 -10.23
N GLU A 116 11.54 -6.17 -11.19
CA GLU A 116 11.20 -5.88 -12.57
C GLU A 116 10.12 -6.87 -13.04
N SER A 117 8.85 -6.48 -12.86
CA SER A 117 7.65 -7.24 -13.21
C SER A 117 7.43 -7.30 -14.72
N ASN A 118 8.42 -7.74 -15.49
CA ASN A 118 8.26 -7.97 -16.91
C ASN A 118 7.63 -9.36 -17.10
N TYR A 119 6.30 -9.39 -17.08
CA TYR A 119 5.54 -10.59 -17.36
C TYR A 119 5.67 -10.98 -18.84
N ILE A 120 6.11 -12.21 -19.08
CA ILE A 120 6.11 -12.86 -20.38
C ILE A 120 4.90 -13.79 -20.43
N THR A 121 4.01 -13.54 -21.37
CA THR A 121 2.83 -14.38 -21.59
C THR A 121 3.13 -15.46 -22.63
N VAL A 122 2.85 -16.72 -22.29
CA VAL A 122 2.96 -17.87 -23.19
C VAL A 122 1.63 -18.59 -23.25
N GLY A 123 1.04 -18.71 -24.43
CA GLY A 123 -0.23 -19.42 -24.62
C GLY A 123 -1.09 -18.85 -25.74
N LYS A 124 -2.28 -19.43 -25.92
CA LYS A 124 -3.33 -18.93 -26.82
C LYS A 124 -4.40 -18.22 -26.00
N GLU A 125 -5.19 -17.35 -26.64
CA GLU A 125 -6.33 -16.66 -25.99
C GLU A 125 -7.19 -17.66 -25.20
N GLY A 126 -7.42 -17.38 -23.91
CA GLY A 126 -8.17 -18.24 -22.98
C GLY A 126 -7.35 -19.28 -22.20
N ASN A 127 -6.07 -19.51 -22.54
CA ASN A 127 -5.15 -20.36 -21.77
C ASN A 127 -3.73 -19.75 -21.77
N GLN A 128 -3.63 -18.57 -21.17
CA GLN A 128 -2.36 -17.85 -21.03
C GLN A 128 -1.67 -18.26 -19.73
N THR A 129 -0.38 -18.58 -19.84
CA THR A 129 0.50 -18.78 -18.71
C THR A 129 1.44 -17.58 -18.61
N TYR A 130 1.60 -17.04 -17.40
CA TYR A 130 2.48 -15.91 -17.14
C TYR A 130 3.78 -16.39 -16.52
N TYR A 131 4.89 -15.84 -17.01
CA TYR A 131 6.22 -16.03 -16.44
C TYR A 131 6.81 -14.68 -16.09
N THR A 132 7.63 -14.63 -15.06
CA THR A 132 8.36 -13.41 -14.66
C THR A 132 9.85 -13.71 -14.53
N ARG A 133 10.70 -12.68 -14.62
CA ARG A 133 12.11 -12.80 -14.26
C ARG A 133 12.33 -12.22 -12.88
N VAL A 134 12.88 -13.03 -11.98
CA VAL A 134 13.24 -12.58 -10.63
C VAL A 134 14.73 -12.32 -10.59
N MET A 135 15.15 -11.13 -10.16
CA MET A 135 16.57 -10.80 -10.03
C MET A 135 17.13 -11.46 -8.75
N LEU A 136 18.08 -12.37 -8.91
CA LEU A 136 18.82 -13.07 -7.86
C LEU A 136 20.29 -12.62 -7.91
N GLY A 137 20.56 -11.49 -7.27
CA GLY A 137 21.88 -10.87 -7.27
C GLY A 137 22.34 -10.44 -8.68
N ALA A 138 23.66 -10.27 -8.85
CA ALA A 138 24.22 -9.69 -10.07
C ALA A 138 24.22 -10.62 -11.30
N TYR A 139 23.92 -11.92 -11.13
CA TYR A 139 24.22 -12.93 -12.17
C TYR A 139 23.11 -13.95 -12.44
N SER A 140 22.04 -13.99 -11.64
CA SER A 140 20.97 -14.98 -11.82
C SER A 140 19.64 -14.30 -12.03
N ASN A 141 19.01 -14.51 -13.19
CA ASN A 141 17.67 -14.00 -13.50
C ASN A 141 16.78 -15.17 -13.93
N PRO A 142 16.43 -16.12 -13.03
CA PRO A 142 15.57 -17.24 -13.40
C PRO A 142 14.20 -16.76 -13.89
N MET A 143 13.66 -17.55 -14.82
CA MET A 143 12.30 -17.37 -15.31
C MET A 143 11.37 -18.27 -14.52
N VAL A 144 10.37 -17.66 -13.88
CA VAL A 144 9.54 -18.29 -12.85
C VAL A 144 8.09 -18.26 -13.31
N TYR A 145 7.38 -19.37 -13.11
CA TYR A 145 5.94 -19.44 -13.39
C TYR A 145 5.17 -18.60 -12.37
N VAL A 146 4.24 -17.78 -12.85
CA VAL A 146 3.41 -16.92 -12.00
C VAL A 146 2.07 -17.60 -11.82
N HIS A 147 1.77 -17.98 -10.58
CA HIS A 147 0.49 -18.58 -10.26
C HIS A 147 -0.65 -17.57 -10.46
N LYS A 148 -1.79 -18.03 -10.98
CA LYS A 148 -2.94 -17.17 -11.30
C LYS A 148 -3.57 -16.41 -10.11
N ASN A 149 -3.35 -16.90 -8.89
CA ASN A 149 -3.83 -16.25 -7.66
C ASN A 149 -2.73 -15.40 -6.99
N PHE A 150 -1.53 -15.32 -7.58
CA PHE A 150 -0.44 -14.54 -7.01
C PHE A 150 -0.80 -13.05 -7.03
N GLN A 151 -0.70 -12.42 -5.86
CA GLN A 151 -0.83 -10.98 -5.67
C GLN A 151 0.31 -10.49 -4.79
N CYS A 152 0.64 -9.22 -4.96
CA CYS A 152 1.75 -8.57 -4.29
C CYS A 152 1.29 -7.21 -3.78
N ILE A 153 1.61 -6.90 -2.53
CA ILE A 153 1.46 -5.58 -1.93
C ILE A 153 2.86 -5.05 -1.66
N LEU A 154 3.17 -3.87 -2.21
CA LEU A 154 4.40 -3.15 -1.95
C LEU A 154 4.09 -1.97 -1.03
N VAL A 155 4.72 -1.95 0.14
CA VAL A 155 4.59 -0.91 1.15
C VAL A 155 5.79 0.02 1.05
N LEU A 156 5.54 1.28 0.70
CA LEU A 156 6.56 2.32 0.53
C LEU A 156 6.18 3.57 1.35
N ASP A 157 7.17 4.39 1.72
CA ASP A 157 6.86 5.75 2.17
C ASP A 157 6.43 6.60 0.96
N GLU A 158 5.58 7.61 1.17
CA GLU A 158 5.11 8.51 0.10
C GLU A 158 6.27 9.14 -0.69
N LYS A 159 7.33 9.56 0.01
CA LYS A 159 8.57 10.12 -0.58
C LYS A 159 9.29 9.14 -1.52
N ASP A 160 9.20 7.84 -1.27
CA ASP A 160 9.94 6.81 -2.00
C ASP A 160 9.20 6.43 -3.29
N VAL A 161 7.88 6.67 -3.35
CA VAL A 161 7.08 6.49 -4.56
C VAL A 161 7.51 7.46 -5.66
N ASP A 162 7.80 8.72 -5.30
CA ASP A 162 8.15 9.77 -6.26
C ASP A 162 9.54 9.58 -6.89
N ILE A 163 10.47 8.98 -6.15
CA ILE A 163 11.84 8.68 -6.64
C ILE A 163 11.96 7.31 -7.32
N SER A 164 10.93 6.49 -7.22
CA SER A 164 10.88 5.16 -7.83
C SER A 164 10.71 5.22 -9.35
N ASP A 165 11.19 4.19 -10.05
CA ASP A 165 11.15 4.12 -11.51
C ASP A 165 9.69 4.16 -12.04
N PRO A 166 9.28 5.19 -12.82
CA PRO A 166 7.88 5.35 -13.23
C PRO A 166 7.26 4.13 -13.93
N PRO A 167 7.97 3.39 -14.81
CA PRO A 167 7.49 2.11 -15.36
C PRO A 167 7.12 1.08 -14.29
N LEU A 168 7.87 0.97 -13.20
CA LEU A 168 7.55 0.06 -12.10
C LEU A 168 6.25 0.52 -11.44
N ILE A 169 6.23 1.76 -10.98
CA ILE A 169 5.13 2.37 -10.25
C ILE A 169 3.82 2.37 -11.06
N ASN A 170 3.88 2.56 -12.38
CA ASN A 170 2.71 2.54 -13.27
C ASN A 170 2.05 1.17 -13.44
N ARG A 171 2.72 0.07 -13.05
CA ARG A 171 2.14 -1.28 -13.10
C ARG A 171 1.37 -1.66 -11.84
N PHE A 172 1.42 -0.81 -10.82
CA PHE A 172 0.71 -1.03 -9.56
C PHE A 172 -0.48 -0.08 -9.43
N GLU A 173 -1.58 -0.62 -8.91
CA GLU A 173 -2.64 0.16 -8.29
C GLU A 173 -2.07 0.86 -7.05
N LYS A 174 -2.43 2.12 -6.78
CA LYS A 174 -1.86 2.88 -5.66
C LYS A 174 -2.94 3.30 -4.71
N GLN A 175 -2.72 3.09 -3.43
CA GLN A 175 -3.62 3.55 -2.38
C GLN A 175 -2.79 4.24 -1.30
N LYS A 176 -3.11 5.52 -1.05
CA LYS A 176 -2.54 6.27 0.07
C LYS A 176 -3.40 5.97 1.27
N LEU A 177 -2.81 5.35 2.28
CA LEU A 177 -3.48 5.09 3.54
C LEU A 177 -2.90 6.06 4.56
N SER A 178 -3.77 6.64 5.38
CA SER A 178 -3.36 7.35 6.58
C SER A 178 -3.88 6.58 7.79
N ILE A 179 -3.19 6.68 8.92
CA ILE A 179 -3.73 6.23 10.22
C ILE A 179 -5.17 6.73 10.46
N ASN A 180 -5.49 7.94 10.01
CA ASN A 180 -6.83 8.53 10.13
C ASN A 180 -7.91 7.80 9.32
N ASP A 181 -7.53 7.14 8.22
CA ASP A 181 -8.43 6.35 7.39
C ASP A 181 -8.79 5.02 8.05
N ILE A 182 -7.91 4.51 8.92
CA ILE A 182 -8.08 3.22 9.61
C ILE A 182 -8.74 3.38 10.98
N MET A 183 -8.58 4.55 11.61
CA MET A 183 -9.14 4.81 12.93
C MET A 183 -10.66 5.02 12.86
N ASP A 184 -11.39 4.20 13.61
CA ASP A 184 -12.80 4.44 13.88
C ASP A 184 -13.02 5.64 14.83
N ASP A 185 -14.27 6.08 14.99
CA ASP A 185 -14.61 7.25 15.81
C ASP A 185 -14.25 7.07 17.30
N ASN A 186 -14.25 5.85 17.81
CA ASN A 186 -13.85 5.58 19.19
C ASN A 186 -12.34 5.65 19.36
N MET A 187 -11.57 5.10 18.39
CA MET A 187 -10.12 5.21 18.34
C MET A 187 -9.69 6.67 18.24
N LYS A 188 -10.36 7.47 17.40
CA LYS A 188 -10.12 8.91 17.28
C LYS A 188 -10.34 9.63 18.60
N ARG A 189 -11.47 9.38 19.27
CA ARG A 189 -11.75 9.95 20.59
C ARG A 189 -10.70 9.53 21.63
N LEU A 190 -10.29 8.26 21.62
CA LEU A 190 -9.28 7.75 22.55
C LEU A 190 -7.92 8.44 22.33
N VAL A 191 -7.50 8.62 21.08
CA VAL A 191 -6.26 9.33 20.76
C VAL A 191 -6.33 10.79 21.22
N GLU A 192 -7.45 11.49 21.01
CA GLU A 192 -7.63 12.85 21.53
C GLU A 192 -7.57 12.91 23.07
N GLU A 193 -8.12 11.92 23.76
CA GLU A 193 -8.06 11.82 25.23
C GLU A 193 -6.63 11.54 25.71
N LEU A 194 -5.90 10.66 25.03
CA LEU A 194 -4.50 10.36 25.32
C LEU A 194 -3.59 11.55 25.07
N GLU A 195 -3.80 12.29 23.99
CA GLU A 195 -3.04 13.50 23.69
C GLU A 195 -3.28 14.58 24.75
N LYS A 196 -4.53 14.78 25.18
CA LYS A 196 -4.85 15.70 26.29
C LYS A 196 -4.19 15.27 27.60
N TRP A 197 -4.23 13.98 27.90
CA TRP A 197 -3.62 13.43 29.12
C TRP A 197 -2.09 13.54 29.10
N SER A 198 -1.45 13.23 27.96
CA SER A 198 0.00 13.37 27.75
C SER A 198 0.45 14.82 27.99
N ASN A 199 -0.27 15.77 27.40
CA ASN A 199 0.01 17.19 27.59
C ASN A 199 -0.17 17.62 29.06
N GLN A 200 -1.19 17.11 29.76
CA GLN A 200 -1.41 17.45 31.17
C GLN A 200 -0.31 16.93 32.10
N ILE A 201 0.24 15.75 31.83
CA ILE A 201 1.30 15.17 32.66
C ILE A 201 2.69 15.74 32.29
N GLY A 202 2.87 16.18 31.04
CA GLY A 202 4.09 16.81 30.52
C GLY A 202 4.41 18.19 31.09
N VAL A 203 3.41 18.95 31.53
CA VAL A 203 3.60 20.33 31.98
C VAL A 203 3.94 20.37 33.47
N ILE A 204 5.23 20.44 33.79
CA ILE A 204 5.71 20.80 35.12
C ILE A 204 5.97 22.31 35.14
N THR A 205 5.18 23.05 35.92
CA THR A 205 5.29 24.51 36.08
C THR A 205 6.73 24.92 36.43
N GLU A 206 7.25 25.92 35.72
CA GLU A 206 8.59 26.51 35.89
C GLU A 206 9.78 25.70 35.33
N SER A 207 9.54 24.69 34.47
CA SER A 207 10.61 23.94 33.79
C SER A 207 10.41 23.87 32.28
N GLU A 208 11.50 23.66 31.51
CA GLU A 208 11.47 23.35 30.06
C GLU A 208 11.03 21.90 29.76
N PHE A 209 10.65 21.15 30.79
CA PHE A 209 10.26 19.75 30.70
C PHE A 209 8.95 19.60 29.94
N ASN A 210 8.91 18.66 29.00
CA ASN A 210 7.75 18.41 28.16
C ASN A 210 7.48 16.91 27.97
N GLU A 211 6.42 16.57 27.24
CA GLU A 211 5.99 15.20 27.02
C GLU A 211 7.07 14.27 26.41
N LYS A 212 7.99 14.80 25.59
CA LYS A 212 9.08 14.01 24.98
C LYS A 212 10.11 13.55 26.01
N ASP A 213 10.19 14.25 27.14
CA ASP A 213 11.09 13.90 28.24
C ASP A 213 10.47 12.83 29.16
N ILE A 214 9.14 12.73 29.20
CA ILE A 214 8.41 11.67 29.94
C ILE A 214 8.32 10.41 29.10
N PHE A 215 7.91 10.54 27.84
CA PHE A 215 7.61 9.45 26.95
C PHE A 215 8.73 9.30 25.91
N VAL A 216 9.80 8.60 26.30
CA VAL A 216 10.92 8.32 25.40
C VAL A 216 10.41 7.60 24.15
N GLY A 217 10.61 8.22 22.99
CA GLY A 217 10.15 7.68 21.69
C GLY A 217 8.80 8.22 21.21
N ILE A 218 8.12 9.10 21.97
CA ILE A 218 6.92 9.77 21.48
C ILE A 218 7.29 10.68 20.30
N ARG A 219 6.56 10.52 19.19
CA ARG A 219 6.63 11.40 18.02
C ARG A 219 5.25 12.03 17.86
N SER A 220 5.17 13.34 17.67
CA SER A 220 3.87 13.97 17.42
C SER A 220 3.40 13.55 16.03
N LEU A 221 2.11 13.24 15.91
CA LEU A 221 1.46 12.90 14.64
C LEU A 221 1.31 14.13 13.71
N GLN A 222 1.89 15.28 14.06
CA GLN A 222 1.53 16.57 13.48
C GLN A 222 2.50 17.14 12.44
N TYR A 223 3.66 16.50 12.17
CA TYR A 223 4.60 17.02 11.16
C TYR A 223 5.39 15.90 10.46
N GLU A 224 4.89 15.46 9.30
CA GLU A 224 5.73 14.99 8.19
C GLU A 224 5.49 15.86 6.94
N ILE A 225 5.59 17.18 7.11
CA ILE A 225 5.94 18.09 6.00
C ILE A 225 7.04 19.03 6.51
N GLU A 226 8.27 18.54 6.56
CA GLU A 226 9.44 19.40 6.40
C GLU A 226 10.37 18.75 5.37
N PHE A 227 10.42 19.38 4.20
CA PHE A 227 11.42 19.14 3.17
C PHE A 227 12.83 19.36 3.76
N LEU A 228 13.70 18.38 3.59
CA LEU A 228 15.14 18.57 3.42
C LEU A 228 15.54 18.03 2.05
#